data_AF-A0A1U9YSY3-F1
#
_entry.id   AF-A0A1U9YSY3-F1
#
_cell.length_a   1.000
_cell.length_b   1.000
_cell.length_c   1.000
_cell.angle_alpha   90.00
_cell.angle_beta   90.00
_cell.angle_gamma   90.00
#
_symmetry.space_group_name_H-M   'P 1'
#
loop_
_entity.id
_entity.type
_entity.pdbx_description
1 polymer ?
#
loop_
_entity_poly.entity_id
_entity_poly.type
_entity_poly.pdbx_seq_one_letter_code
_entity_poly.pdbx_strand_id
1 'polypeptide(L)'
;MAQYQINVDSQLLHQLFLGNSQDAGVAKLLESVLNQVLQAQVSEQVEADRYERTENRKAYRNGSYPHGLHTRVGTITLSVPRIRGGKLV
;
A
#
# COMPACT_ATOMS: atom_id res chain seq x y z
N MET A 1 -4.71 3.54 18.02
CA MET A 1 -5.25 3.61 16.65
C MET A 1 -4.12 4.11 15.77
N ALA A 2 -3.74 3.39 14.72
CA ALA A 2 -2.70 3.84 13.80
C ALA A 2 -3.28 4.88 12.84
N GLN A 3 -2.63 6.05 12.72
CA GLN A 3 -3.05 7.13 11.82
C GLN A 3 -2.15 7.08 10.58
N TYR A 4 -2.72 6.80 9.41
CA TYR A 4 -1.98 6.76 8.15
C TYR A 4 -2.28 8.01 7.31
N GLN A 5 -1.23 8.69 6.87
CA GLN A 5 -1.35 9.77 5.88
C GLN A 5 -1.43 9.14 4.49
N ILE A 6 -2.60 9.23 3.85
CA ILE A 6 -2.85 8.69 2.52
C ILE A 6 -2.76 9.83 1.51
N ASN A 7 -1.89 9.67 0.51
CA ASN A 7 -1.83 10.57 -0.63
C ASN A 7 -2.71 10.02 -1.75
N VAL A 8 -3.66 10.84 -2.24
CA VAL A 8 -4.56 10.45 -3.32
C VAL A 8 -4.30 11.33 -4.53
N ASP A 9 -4.15 10.72 -5.69
CA ASP A 9 -3.93 11.42 -6.96
C ASP A 9 -5.22 12.08 -7.46
N SER A 10 -5.11 13.29 -8.04
CA SER A 10 -6.25 14.03 -8.58
C SER A 10 -6.93 13.29 -9.72
N GLN A 11 -6.17 12.57 -10.56
CA GLN A 11 -6.71 11.74 -11.63
C GLN A 11 -7.60 10.61 -11.08
N LEU A 12 -7.22 10.05 -9.94
CA LEU A 12 -7.98 9.00 -9.27
C LEU A 12 -9.26 9.56 -8.64
N LEU A 13 -9.21 10.77 -8.07
CA LEU A 13 -10.40 11.47 -7.59
C LEU A 13 -11.38 11.79 -8.74
N HIS A 14 -10.87 12.24 -9.88
CA HIS A 14 -11.71 12.46 -11.06
C HIS A 14 -12.37 11.16 -11.55
N GLN A 15 -11.65 10.03 -11.56
CA GLN A 15 -12.24 8.73 -11.91
C GLN A 15 -13.30 8.27 -10.90
N LEU A 16 -13.12 8.58 -9.61
CA LEU A 16 -14.08 8.25 -8.56
C LEU A 16 -15.39 9.04 -8.71
N PHE A 17 -15.30 10.35 -8.97
CA PHE A 17 -16.47 11.25 -8.99
C PHE A 17 -17.12 11.40 -10.36
N LEU A 18 -16.34 11.31 -11.45
CA LEU A 18 -16.81 11.57 -12.83
C LEU A 18 -16.81 10.31 -13.70
N GLY A 19 -16.34 9.17 -13.18
CA GLY A 19 -16.32 7.91 -13.91
C GLY A 19 -17.71 7.29 -14.04
N ASN A 20 -18.02 6.79 -15.24
CA ASN A 20 -19.30 6.11 -15.53
C ASN A 20 -19.49 4.79 -14.77
N SER A 21 -18.45 4.26 -14.12
CA SER A 21 -18.48 3.03 -13.31
C SER A 21 -17.92 3.31 -11.90
N GLN A 22 -18.82 3.61 -10.95
CA GLN A 22 -18.47 3.85 -9.54
C GLN A 22 -17.54 2.77 -8.97
N ASP A 23 -17.83 1.50 -9.26
CA ASP A 23 -17.06 0.37 -8.73
C ASP A 23 -15.60 0.35 -9.20
N ALA A 24 -15.31 0.78 -10.43
CA ALA A 24 -13.95 0.78 -10.96
C ALA A 24 -13.09 1.90 -10.35
N GLY A 25 -13.67 3.07 -10.09
CA GLY A 25 -13.00 4.17 -9.39
C GLY A 25 -12.69 3.81 -7.94
N VAL A 26 -13.66 3.18 -7.25
CA VAL A 26 -13.50 2.71 -5.86
C VAL A 26 -12.45 1.60 -5.77
N ALA A 27 -12.43 0.64 -6.70
CA ALA A 27 -11.44 -0.43 -6.73
C ALA A 27 -10.01 0.11 -6.81
N LYS A 28 -9.74 1.07 -7.71
CA LYS A 28 -8.43 1.71 -7.82
C LYS A 28 -8.05 2.52 -6.58
N LEU A 29 -9.01 3.23 -5.98
CA LEU A 29 -8.79 3.94 -4.73
C LEU A 29 -8.34 2.97 -3.64
N LEU A 30 -9.09 1.88 -3.50
CA LEU A 30 -8.86 0.87 -2.47
C LEU A 30 -7.49 0.18 -2.68
N GLU A 31 -7.13 -0.13 -3.92
CA GLU A 31 -5.79 -0.61 -4.27
C GLU A 31 -4.69 0.38 -3.86
N SER A 32 -4.83 1.66 -4.20
CA SER A 32 -3.84 2.68 -3.85
C SER A 32 -3.69 2.86 -2.34
N VAL A 33 -4.81 2.93 -1.62
CA VAL A 33 -4.84 3.07 -0.16
C VAL A 33 -4.17 1.87 0.52
N LEU A 34 -4.58 0.66 0.17
CA LEU A 34 -4.02 -0.55 0.79
C LEU A 34 -2.53 -0.70 0.51
N ASN A 35 -2.09 -0.38 -0.71
CA ASN A 35 -0.66 -0.39 -1.03
C ASN A 35 0.13 0.63 -0.19
N GLN A 36 -0.41 1.82 0.07
CA GLN A 36 0.24 2.81 0.94
C GLN A 36 0.28 2.36 2.40
N VAL A 37 -0.80 1.77 2.92
CA VAL A 37 -0.84 1.20 4.27
C VAL A 37 0.22 0.10 4.43
N LEU A 38 0.34 -0.80 3.46
CA LEU A 38 1.38 -1.84 3.47
C LEU A 38 2.80 -1.24 3.49
N GLN A 39 3.04 -0.15 2.77
CA GLN A 39 4.35 0.52 2.82
C GLN A 39 4.61 1.15 4.19
N ALA A 40 3.61 1.80 4.80
CA ALA A 40 3.73 2.41 6.12
C ALA A 40 4.01 1.35 7.20
N GLN A 41 3.27 0.25 7.20
CA GLN A 41 3.49 -0.87 8.12
C GLN A 41 4.91 -1.44 8.02
N VAL A 42 5.46 -1.52 6.81
CA VAL A 42 6.85 -1.97 6.62
C VAL A 42 7.85 -0.96 7.13
N SER A 43 7.63 0.34 6.92
CA SER A 43 8.49 1.38 7.51
C SER A 43 8.52 1.28 9.03
N GLU A 44 7.35 1.09 9.66
CA GLU A 44 7.25 0.90 11.12
C GLU A 44 7.98 -0.37 11.58
N GLN A 45 7.77 -1.50 10.90
CA GLN A 45 8.41 -2.77 11.26
C GLN A 45 9.94 -2.75 11.09
N VAL A 46 10.43 -2.09 10.04
CA VAL A 46 11.86 -1.96 9.74
C VAL A 46 12.53 -0.91 10.62
N GLU A 47 11.75 0.01 11.22
CA GLU A 47 12.21 1.21 11.93
C GLU A 47 13.14 2.08 11.08
N ALA A 48 12.89 2.10 9.76
CA ALA A 48 13.61 2.96 8.84
C ALA A 48 12.82 3.18 7.54
N ASP A 49 12.86 4.40 7.02
CA ASP A 49 12.34 4.74 5.71
C ASP A 49 13.23 4.25 4.56
N ARG A 50 12.78 4.49 3.33
CA ARG A 50 13.54 4.09 2.13
C ARG A 50 14.85 4.87 2.10
N TYR A 51 15.94 4.12 1.96
CA TYR A 51 17.31 4.65 1.89
C TYR A 51 17.82 5.39 3.14
N GLU A 52 17.01 5.48 4.19
CA GLU A 52 17.44 6.07 5.45
C GLU A 52 18.59 5.26 6.07
N ARG A 53 19.49 5.91 6.82
CA ARG A 53 20.51 5.22 7.60
C ARG A 53 20.22 5.47 9.08
N THR A 54 19.79 4.41 9.75
CA THR A 54 19.42 4.43 11.17
C THR A 54 20.04 3.22 11.84
N GLU A 55 20.60 3.43 13.04
CA GLU A 55 21.22 2.37 13.85
C GLU A 55 20.18 1.36 14.36
N ASN A 56 18.93 1.79 14.55
CA ASN A 56 17.81 0.96 14.99
C ASN A 56 17.21 0.07 13.88
N ARG A 57 17.76 0.08 12.65
CA ARG A 57 17.19 -0.69 11.54
C ARG A 57 17.12 -2.19 11.87
N LYS A 58 15.90 -2.73 11.88
CA LYS A 58 15.65 -4.14 12.21
C LYS A 58 15.75 -5.10 11.04
N ALA A 59 15.47 -4.62 9.82
CA ALA A 59 15.45 -5.48 8.64
C ALA A 59 15.67 -4.71 7.33
N TYR A 60 15.69 -5.42 6.20
CA TYR A 60 15.87 -4.83 4.87
C TYR A 60 14.70 -5.16 3.95
N ARG A 61 14.25 -4.18 3.16
CA ARG A 61 13.24 -4.39 2.11
C ARG A 61 13.85 -5.18 0.95
N ASN A 62 13.12 -6.15 0.40
CA ASN A 62 13.55 -7.05 -0.67
C ASN A 62 12.52 -7.09 -1.81
N GLY A 63 12.19 -5.91 -2.35
CA GLY A 63 11.16 -5.76 -3.38
C GLY A 63 9.74 -6.03 -2.88
N SER A 64 8.84 -6.36 -3.80
CA SER A 64 7.45 -6.73 -3.53
C SER A 64 7.00 -7.83 -4.47
N TYR A 65 5.84 -8.42 -4.17
CA TYR A 65 5.18 -9.38 -5.07
C TYR A 65 3.70 -9.03 -5.25
N PRO A 66 3.14 -9.31 -6.43
CA PRO A 66 1.72 -9.10 -6.66
C PRO A 66 0.90 -10.15 -5.89
N HIS A 67 -0.19 -9.70 -5.26
CA HIS A 67 -1.17 -10.55 -4.60
C HIS A 67 -2.58 -10.07 -4.94
N GLY A 68 -3.40 -10.95 -5.50
CA GLY A 68 -4.80 -10.65 -5.81
C GLY A 68 -5.67 -10.72 -4.56
N LEU A 69 -6.40 -9.64 -4.26
CA LEU A 69 -7.39 -9.62 -3.18
C LEU A 69 -8.79 -9.51 -3.79
N HIS A 70 -9.66 -10.45 -3.45
CA HIS A 70 -11.06 -10.42 -3.85
C HIS A 70 -11.86 -9.52 -2.92
N THR A 71 -12.45 -8.46 -3.48
CA THR A 71 -13.24 -7.48 -2.74
C THR A 71 -14.63 -7.34 -3.34
N ARG A 72 -15.52 -6.60 -2.66
CA ARG A 72 -16.89 -6.34 -3.16
C ARG A 72 -16.90 -5.63 -4.52
N VAL A 73 -15.92 -4.77 -4.77
CA VAL A 73 -15.79 -3.97 -5.99
C VAL A 73 -14.93 -4.67 -7.06
N GLY A 74 -14.68 -5.97 -6.90
CA GLY A 74 -13.89 -6.79 -7.82
C GLY A 74 -12.55 -7.22 -7.23
N THR A 75 -11.69 -7.78 -8.09
CA THR A 75 -10.35 -8.22 -7.72
C THR A 75 -9.36 -7.07 -7.90
N ILE A 76 -8.63 -6.73 -6.84
CA ILE A 76 -7.56 -5.74 -6.87
C ILE A 76 -6.19 -6.43 -6.73
N THR A 77 -5.14 -5.79 -7.23
CA THR A 77 -3.78 -6.34 -7.12
C THR A 77 -2.96 -5.53 -6.12
N LEU A 78 -2.60 -6.15 -5.00
CA LEU A 78 -1.74 -5.55 -4.00
C LEU A 78 -0.26 -5.85 -4.30
N SER A 79 0.60 -4.87 -4.07
CA SER A 79 2.06 -5.00 -4.15
C SER A 79 2.61 -5.24 -2.76
N VAL A 80 2.53 -6.50 -2.30
CA VAL A 80 2.90 -6.88 -0.93
C VAL A 80 4.42 -6.81 -0.79
N PRO A 81 4.96 -5.96 0.11
CA PRO A 81 6.40 -5.84 0.28
C PRO A 81 7.01 -7.14 0.82
N ARG A 82 8.27 -7.39 0.48
CA ARG A 82 9.05 -8.47 1.10
C ARG A 82 10.10 -7.87 2.01
N ILE A 83 10.30 -8.48 3.17
CA ILE A 83 11.32 -8.08 4.12
C ILE A 83 12.31 -9.25 4.27
N ARG A 84 13.60 -8.95 4.27
CA ARG A 84 14.67 -9.92 4.54
C ARG A 84 14.87 -10.01 6.05
N GLY A 85 14.70 -11.21 6.59
CA GLY A 85 14.87 -11.48 8.03
C GLY A 85 13.58 -11.34 8.86
N GLY A 86 12.42 -11.15 8.24
CA GLY A 86 11.14 -11.09 8.93
C GLY A 86 9.97 -11.42 8.00
N LYS A 87 8.80 -11.71 8.59
CA LYS A 87 7.51 -11.76 7.86
C LYS A 87 6.77 -10.45 8.13
N LEU A 88 6.07 -9.95 7.11
CA LEU A 88 4.99 -8.99 7.31
C LEU A 88 3.90 -9.71 8.13
N VAL A 89 3.57 -9.18 9.31
CA VAL A 89 2.53 -9.71 10.20
C VAL A 89 1.37 -8.73 10.21
#